data_AF-A0A2I0WLS1-F1
#
_entry.id   AF-A0A2I0WLS1-F1
#
_cell.length_a   1.000
_cell.length_b   1.000
_cell.length_c   1.000
_cell.angle_alpha   90.00
_cell.angle_beta   90.00
_cell.angle_gamma   90.00
#
_symmetry.space_group_name_H-M   'P 1'
#
loop_
_entity.id
_entity.type
_entity.pdbx_description
1 polymer ?
#
loop_
_entity_poly.entity_id
_entity_poly.type
_entity_poly.pdbx_seq_one_letter_code
_entity_poly.pdbx_strand_id
1 'polypeptide(L)'
;MPPESTSHSLQIPTPLTPKPPSRLPNAYSLSADVLIFLSGAAAALLLFYVFSSFILPPTPYPVSSNQFQKPSSSDTPSFYDDPSLSYSLPPSPSVSDWDTKRRLWRHLHPFPPNRILMLTGSQPSPCPNPIGDHLLLRFFKNKVDYSRIHGIDVFYNSALLHPSMPSFWAKLPLLRAAMIAHPEAEWLWWVDSDAAITDMEFQLPLQRYQSYNLVVHGWPNLVYENRSWTALNAGVFLLRNCQWSLDFLARWARLGPHNPDYKHWGEVLRAELPDKLFPDSDDQSALIYLLIKEKDR
;
A
#
# COMPACT_ATOMS: atom_id res chain seq x y z
N MET A 1 -49.76 -52.18 -26.72
CA MET A 1 -50.90 -53.10 -26.89
C MET A 1 -50.46 -54.25 -27.77
N PRO A 2 -50.89 -55.51 -27.55
CA PRO A 2 -51.29 -56.28 -26.34
C PRO A 2 -50.59 -57.68 -26.35
N PRO A 3 -51.07 -58.80 -25.76
CA PRO A 3 -51.71 -59.13 -24.45
C PRO A 3 -50.82 -60.12 -23.61
N GLU A 4 -50.95 -60.30 -22.27
CA GLU A 4 -51.87 -61.22 -21.52
C GLU A 4 -51.97 -62.65 -22.09
N SER A 5 -51.98 -63.79 -21.35
CA SER A 5 -52.10 -64.10 -19.92
C SER A 5 -51.79 -65.60 -19.63
N THR A 6 -51.56 -65.92 -18.33
CA THR A 6 -51.95 -67.14 -17.57
C THR A 6 -51.40 -68.54 -17.91
N SER A 7 -50.79 -69.23 -16.92
CA SER A 7 -51.51 -70.23 -16.10
C SER A 7 -50.67 -70.84 -14.94
N HIS A 8 -51.38 -71.06 -13.84
CA HIS A 8 -51.08 -71.68 -12.55
C HIS A 8 -50.22 -72.96 -12.50
N SER A 9 -49.49 -73.14 -11.39
CA SER A 9 -49.65 -74.32 -10.50
C SER A 9 -48.90 -74.16 -9.18
N LEU A 10 -49.61 -74.32 -8.07
CA LEU A 10 -49.14 -74.34 -6.69
C LEU A 10 -48.96 -75.81 -6.24
N GLN A 11 -47.81 -76.17 -5.65
CA GLN A 11 -47.66 -76.92 -4.36
C GLN A 11 -46.27 -77.60 -4.19
N ILE A 12 -45.40 -77.00 -3.34
CA ILE A 12 -44.93 -77.43 -1.99
C ILE A 12 -44.82 -78.95 -1.70
N PRO A 13 -43.85 -79.49 -0.88
CA PRO A 13 -42.52 -79.03 -0.41
C PRO A 13 -41.40 -80.13 -0.42
N THR A 14 -40.15 -79.77 -0.10
CA THR A 14 -39.15 -80.69 0.53
C THR A 14 -38.23 -79.90 1.48
N PRO A 15 -37.58 -80.56 2.48
CA PRO A 15 -37.35 -80.01 3.81
C PRO A 15 -36.04 -79.23 3.99
N LEU A 16 -36.04 -78.43 5.06
CA LEU A 16 -35.01 -77.48 5.50
C LEU A 16 -33.67 -78.12 5.87
N THR A 17 -32.58 -77.49 5.41
CA THR A 17 -31.25 -77.53 6.05
C THR A 17 -30.94 -76.17 6.71
N PRO A 18 -30.32 -76.13 7.90
CA PRO A 18 -30.14 -74.89 8.65
C PRO A 18 -28.98 -74.05 8.08
N LYS A 19 -29.22 -72.74 7.93
CA LYS A 19 -28.23 -71.70 7.60
C LYS A 19 -27.40 -71.30 8.84
N PRO A 20 -26.13 -70.89 8.66
CA PRO A 20 -25.27 -70.43 9.76
C PRO A 20 -25.71 -69.05 10.29
N PRO A 21 -25.35 -68.70 11.54
CA PRO A 21 -25.89 -67.53 12.21
C PRO A 21 -25.37 -66.22 11.61
N SER A 22 -26.30 -65.31 11.36
CA SER A 22 -26.08 -63.93 10.96
C SER A 22 -25.45 -63.13 12.12
N ARG A 23 -24.35 -62.42 11.84
CA ARG A 23 -23.79 -61.41 12.76
C ARG A 23 -24.82 -60.29 12.96
N LEU A 24 -25.16 -60.01 14.22
CA LEU A 24 -26.01 -58.88 14.62
C LEU A 24 -25.28 -57.54 14.41
N PRO A 25 -25.99 -56.45 14.08
CA PRO A 25 -25.41 -55.11 14.00
C PRO A 25 -25.12 -54.57 15.41
N ASN A 26 -23.97 -53.92 15.57
CA ASN A 26 -23.59 -53.22 16.81
C ASN A 26 -24.63 -52.13 17.13
N ALA A 27 -25.15 -52.14 18.36
CA ALA A 27 -26.05 -51.10 18.86
C ALA A 27 -25.28 -49.78 19.01
N TYR A 28 -25.72 -48.74 18.29
CA TYR A 28 -25.21 -47.39 18.45
C TYR A 28 -25.63 -46.84 19.83
N SER A 29 -24.64 -46.39 20.61
CA SER A 29 -24.84 -45.95 21.99
C SER A 29 -24.98 -44.43 22.06
N LEU A 30 -26.22 -43.95 22.19
CA LEU A 30 -26.56 -42.53 22.37
C LEU A 30 -25.78 -41.87 23.51
N SER A 31 -25.47 -42.62 24.57
CA SER A 31 -24.65 -42.14 25.69
C SER A 31 -23.20 -41.84 25.31
N ALA A 32 -22.62 -42.60 24.37
CA ALA A 32 -21.27 -42.34 23.88
C ALA A 32 -21.22 -41.04 23.06
N ASP A 33 -22.23 -40.81 22.22
CA ASP A 33 -22.33 -39.61 21.40
C ASP A 33 -22.52 -38.34 22.26
N VAL A 34 -23.34 -38.42 23.32
CA VAL A 34 -23.50 -37.33 24.29
C VAL A 34 -22.17 -37.02 24.99
N LEU A 35 -21.39 -38.04 25.34
CA LEU A 35 -20.11 -37.86 26.04
C LEU A 35 -19.05 -37.25 25.11
N ILE A 36 -19.04 -37.63 23.84
CA ILE A 36 -18.17 -37.04 22.80
C ILE A 36 -18.57 -35.58 22.55
N PHE A 37 -19.87 -35.27 22.49
CA PHE A 37 -20.33 -33.90 22.32
C PHE A 37 -19.96 -33.01 23.51
N LEU A 38 -20.19 -33.47 24.73
CA LEU A 38 -19.87 -32.71 25.95
C LEU A 38 -18.36 -32.49 26.11
N SER A 39 -17.54 -33.48 25.78
CA SER A 39 -16.08 -33.33 25.81
C SER A 39 -15.56 -32.37 24.75
N GLY A 40 -16.13 -32.39 23.54
CA GLY A 40 -15.84 -31.40 22.50
C GLY A 40 -16.24 -29.98 22.90
N ALA A 41 -17.43 -29.80 23.48
CA ALA A 41 -17.90 -28.50 23.95
C ALA A 41 -17.03 -27.94 25.08
N ALA A 42 -16.62 -28.79 26.03
CA ALA A 42 -15.71 -28.41 27.10
C ALA A 42 -14.33 -28.00 26.56
N ALA A 43 -13.78 -28.74 25.60
CA ALA A 43 -12.51 -28.39 24.96
C ALA A 43 -12.59 -27.05 24.20
N ALA A 44 -13.69 -26.78 23.51
CA ALA A 44 -13.90 -25.51 22.82
C ALA A 44 -13.99 -24.32 23.79
N LEU A 45 -14.70 -24.47 24.90
CA LEU A 45 -14.78 -23.46 25.95
C LEU A 45 -13.43 -23.22 26.62
N LEU A 46 -12.65 -24.28 26.84
CA LEU A 46 -11.33 -24.18 27.43
C LEU A 46 -10.33 -23.50 26.49
N LEU A 47 -10.38 -23.80 25.19
CA LEU A 47 -9.63 -23.09 24.16
C LEU A 47 -10.03 -21.61 24.10
N PHE A 48 -11.33 -21.31 24.09
CA PHE A 48 -11.82 -19.93 24.11
C PHE A 48 -11.33 -19.19 25.36
N TYR A 49 -11.38 -19.82 26.53
CA TYR A 49 -10.88 -19.24 27.77
C TYR A 49 -9.38 -18.96 27.69
N VAL A 50 -8.57 -19.95 27.27
CA VAL A 50 -7.12 -19.80 27.09
C VAL A 50 -6.80 -18.67 26.10
N PHE A 51 -7.42 -18.65 24.92
CA PHE A 51 -7.21 -17.58 23.93
C PHE A 51 -7.69 -16.22 24.42
N SER A 52 -8.82 -16.13 25.13
CA SER A 52 -9.29 -14.89 25.73
C SER A 52 -8.37 -14.37 26.84
N SER A 53 -7.62 -15.26 27.49
CA SER A 53 -6.64 -14.92 28.54
C SER A 53 -5.41 -14.22 27.96
N PHE A 54 -5.06 -14.52 26.71
CA PHE A 54 -4.00 -13.84 25.96
C PHE A 54 -4.48 -12.57 25.24
N ILE A 55 -5.79 -12.33 25.19
CA ILE A 55 -6.43 -11.12 24.64
C ILE A 55 -7.01 -10.30 25.80
N LEU A 56 -6.20 -10.07 26.84
CA LEU A 56 -6.44 -8.89 27.66
C LEU A 56 -5.94 -7.70 26.83
N PRO A 57 -6.82 -6.75 26.43
CA PRO A 57 -6.32 -5.51 25.87
C PRO A 57 -5.36 -4.91 26.90
N PRO A 58 -4.20 -4.36 26.50
CA PRO A 58 -3.43 -3.53 27.41
C PRO A 58 -4.42 -2.53 28.02
N THR A 59 -4.40 -2.43 29.36
CA THR A 59 -5.17 -1.41 30.09
C THR A 59 -5.17 -0.14 29.26
N PRO A 60 -6.33 0.45 28.92
CA PRO A 60 -6.32 1.69 28.17
C PRO A 60 -5.41 2.63 28.95
N TYR A 61 -4.27 2.98 28.34
CA TYR A 61 -3.49 4.11 28.81
C TYR A 61 -4.51 5.20 29.07
N PRO A 62 -4.46 5.94 30.20
CA PRO A 62 -5.31 7.08 30.36
C PRO A 62 -5.10 7.90 29.09
N VAL A 63 -6.14 7.91 28.24
CA VAL A 63 -6.25 8.88 27.18
C VAL A 63 -6.35 10.13 28.01
N SER A 64 -5.20 10.79 28.21
CA SER A 64 -5.22 12.22 28.41
C SER A 64 -6.10 12.67 27.26
N SER A 65 -7.33 13.04 27.61
CA SER A 65 -8.00 14.09 26.89
C SER A 65 -7.02 15.26 27.03
N ASN A 66 -6.01 15.27 26.15
CA ASN A 66 -5.69 16.47 25.46
C ASN A 66 -7.04 16.83 24.86
N GLN A 67 -7.81 17.62 25.64
CA GLN A 67 -8.62 18.66 25.05
C GLN A 67 -7.79 19.11 23.86
N PHE A 68 -8.33 18.98 22.66
CA PHE A 68 -7.85 19.80 21.58
C PHE A 68 -7.87 21.21 22.17
N GLN A 69 -6.72 21.64 22.72
CA GLN A 69 -6.39 23.02 22.81
C GLN A 69 -6.54 23.40 21.35
N LYS A 70 -7.68 24.03 21.04
CA LYS A 70 -7.83 24.86 19.87
C LYS A 70 -6.46 25.53 19.77
N PRO A 71 -5.67 25.26 18.70
CA PRO A 71 -4.37 25.90 18.58
C PRO A 71 -4.67 27.35 18.88
N SER A 72 -4.02 27.93 19.89
CA SER A 72 -4.07 29.38 20.05
C SER A 72 -3.80 29.87 18.64
N SER A 73 -4.77 30.57 18.04
CA SER A 73 -4.60 31.13 16.71
C SER A 73 -3.39 32.03 16.86
N SER A 74 -2.22 31.49 16.56
CA SER A 74 -1.02 32.28 16.55
C SER A 74 -1.25 33.15 15.35
N ASP A 75 -1.66 34.39 15.57
CA ASP A 75 -1.68 35.46 14.57
C ASP A 75 -0.29 35.71 13.96
N THR A 76 0.69 34.86 14.27
CA THR A 76 2.00 34.81 13.64
C THR A 76 1.85 34.37 12.18
N PRO A 77 2.17 35.26 11.22
CA PRO A 77 2.13 34.91 9.81
C PRO A 77 3.04 33.72 9.52
N SER A 78 2.57 32.81 8.69
CA SER A 78 3.31 31.67 8.18
C SER A 78 3.45 31.78 6.66
N PHE A 79 4.20 30.86 6.05
CA PHE A 79 4.30 30.81 4.58
C PHE A 79 2.95 30.49 3.90
N TYR A 80 1.94 30.02 4.63
CA TYR A 80 0.58 29.83 4.09
C TYR A 80 -0.16 31.14 3.82
N ASP A 81 0.29 32.26 4.39
CA ASP A 81 -0.29 33.58 4.15
C ASP A 81 0.24 34.23 2.86
N ASP A 82 1.22 33.59 2.19
CA ASP A 82 1.76 34.05 0.90
C ASP A 82 0.79 33.72 -0.24
N PRO A 83 0.16 34.73 -0.88
CA PRO A 83 -0.80 34.50 -1.96
C PRO A 83 -0.15 33.92 -3.24
N SER A 84 1.19 33.90 -3.32
CA SER A 84 1.92 33.30 -4.43
C SER A 84 2.23 31.81 -4.22
N LEU A 85 1.95 31.25 -3.04
CA LEU A 85 2.18 29.84 -2.73
C LEU A 85 1.33 28.94 -3.64
N SER A 86 1.98 27.98 -4.30
CA SER A 86 1.33 27.01 -5.18
C SER A 86 1.71 25.58 -4.82
N TYR A 87 0.68 24.73 -4.67
CA TYR A 87 0.81 23.28 -4.46
C TYR A 87 1.05 22.52 -5.77
N SER A 88 0.76 23.13 -6.92
CA SER A 88 0.83 22.49 -8.24
C SER A 88 2.27 22.43 -8.75
N LEU A 89 2.61 21.47 -9.61
CA LEU A 89 3.89 21.45 -10.32
C LEU A 89 4.04 22.66 -11.28
N PRO A 90 5.25 22.91 -11.83
CA PRO A 90 5.44 23.86 -12.92
C PRO A 90 4.41 23.64 -14.04
N PRO A 91 3.90 24.72 -14.67
CA PRO A 91 4.47 26.07 -14.76
C PRO A 91 4.19 27.01 -13.59
N SER A 92 3.58 26.54 -12.48
CA SER A 92 3.38 27.37 -11.30
C SER A 92 4.71 27.86 -10.66
N PRO A 93 4.69 28.97 -9.89
CA PRO A 93 5.89 29.51 -9.25
C PRO A 93 6.65 28.45 -8.43
N SER A 94 7.97 28.44 -8.58
CA SER A 94 8.81 27.62 -7.72
C SER A 94 8.69 28.10 -6.28
N VAL A 95 8.59 27.15 -5.34
CA VAL A 95 8.70 27.47 -3.92
C VAL A 95 10.19 27.58 -3.64
N SER A 96 10.65 28.78 -3.33
CA SER A 96 12.01 29.05 -2.89
C SER A 96 12.09 29.14 -1.37
N ASP A 97 13.30 28.92 -0.85
CA ASP A 97 13.63 28.99 0.58
C ASP A 97 12.74 28.10 1.46
N TRP A 98 12.37 26.93 0.92
CA TRP A 98 11.46 26.00 1.58
C TRP A 98 12.01 25.49 2.92
N ASP A 99 13.31 25.22 2.99
CA ASP A 99 13.94 24.72 4.22
C ASP A 99 13.83 25.73 5.37
N THR A 100 13.99 27.02 5.09
CA THR A 100 13.83 28.09 6.09
C THR A 100 12.36 28.23 6.49
N LYS A 101 11.45 28.32 5.51
CA LYS A 101 9.99 28.39 5.75
C LYS A 101 9.51 27.23 6.63
N ARG A 102 9.92 26.01 6.29
CA ARG A 102 9.58 24.78 7.03
C ARG A 102 10.20 24.78 8.43
N ARG A 103 11.46 25.19 8.59
CA ARG A 103 12.12 25.27 9.90
C ARG A 103 11.40 26.26 10.83
N LEU A 104 11.04 27.43 10.33
CA LEU A 104 10.29 28.45 11.08
C LEU A 104 8.90 27.93 11.48
N TRP A 105 8.19 27.31 10.55
CA TRP A 105 6.88 26.73 10.84
C TRP A 105 6.97 25.65 11.93
N ARG A 106 7.97 24.77 11.88
CA ARG A 106 8.19 23.72 12.88
C ARG A 106 8.64 24.25 14.25
N HIS A 107 9.28 25.42 14.31
CA HIS A 107 9.57 26.08 15.59
C HIS A 107 8.28 26.52 16.30
N LEU A 108 7.27 26.95 15.55
CA LEU A 108 5.97 27.35 16.09
C LEU A 108 5.04 26.15 16.34
N HIS A 109 5.24 25.05 15.61
CA HIS A 109 4.43 23.83 15.68
C HIS A 109 5.32 22.62 15.99
N PRO A 110 5.56 22.29 17.27
CA PRO A 110 6.44 21.20 17.64
C PRO A 110 5.83 19.84 17.28
N PHE A 111 6.51 19.12 16.38
CA PHE A 111 6.22 17.74 16.01
C PHE A 111 7.44 16.84 16.24
N PRO A 112 7.25 15.54 16.51
CA PRO A 112 8.35 14.58 16.58
C PRO A 112 9.28 14.65 15.35
N PRO A 113 10.59 14.42 15.51
CA PRO A 113 11.49 14.29 14.37
C PRO A 113 11.11 13.06 13.53
N ASN A 114 11.54 13.03 12.27
CA ASN A 114 11.42 11.87 11.39
C ASN A 114 10.00 11.35 11.11
N ARG A 115 8.95 12.19 11.26
CA ARG A 115 7.59 11.82 10.84
C ARG A 115 7.57 11.39 9.37
N ILE A 116 6.88 10.29 9.10
CA ILE A 116 6.70 9.74 7.76
C ILE A 116 5.24 9.92 7.35
N LEU A 117 5.03 10.47 6.16
CA LEU A 117 3.75 10.47 5.48
C LEU A 117 3.82 9.48 4.31
N MET A 118 3.13 8.34 4.44
CA MET A 118 2.97 7.39 3.35
C MET A 118 1.92 7.91 2.36
N LEU A 119 2.32 8.00 1.10
CA LEU A 119 1.46 8.38 -0.01
C LEU A 119 1.21 7.18 -0.91
N THR A 120 -0.05 6.92 -1.21
CA THR A 120 -0.46 5.92 -2.19
C THR A 120 -1.71 6.43 -2.90
N GLY A 121 -2.14 5.78 -3.96
CA GLY A 121 -3.35 6.19 -4.65
C GLY A 121 -3.69 5.34 -5.85
N SER A 122 -4.90 5.54 -6.35
CA SER A 122 -5.40 4.91 -7.58
C SER A 122 -6.24 5.91 -8.38
N GLN A 123 -6.66 5.51 -9.58
CA GLN A 123 -7.52 6.33 -10.41
C GLN A 123 -8.89 6.60 -9.76
N PRO A 124 -9.55 7.75 -10.05
CA PRO A 124 -10.86 8.09 -9.49
C PRO A 124 -11.99 7.16 -9.94
N SER A 125 -11.88 6.59 -11.14
CA SER A 125 -12.92 5.76 -11.74
C SER A 125 -12.75 4.29 -11.34
N PRO A 126 -13.83 3.49 -11.33
CA PRO A 126 -13.74 2.05 -11.12
C PRO A 126 -12.72 1.39 -12.05
N CYS A 127 -12.10 0.31 -11.58
CA CYS A 127 -11.18 -0.48 -12.41
C CYS A 127 -11.94 -1.09 -13.61
N PRO A 128 -11.36 -1.10 -14.82
CA PRO A 128 -11.97 -1.81 -15.96
C PRO A 128 -12.21 -3.30 -15.68
N ASN A 129 -11.32 -3.93 -14.91
CA ASN A 129 -11.54 -5.26 -14.34
C ASN A 129 -12.11 -5.11 -12.92
N PRO A 130 -13.32 -5.60 -12.62
CA PRO A 130 -13.93 -5.47 -11.30
C PRO A 130 -13.11 -6.06 -10.14
N ILE A 131 -12.26 -7.06 -10.40
CA ILE A 131 -11.35 -7.62 -9.38
C ILE A 131 -10.32 -6.58 -8.94
N GLY A 132 -10.00 -5.61 -9.80
CA GLY A 132 -9.03 -4.54 -9.51
C GLY A 132 -9.39 -3.75 -8.27
N ASP A 133 -10.65 -3.32 -8.12
CA ASP A 133 -11.09 -2.54 -6.95
C ASP A 133 -11.02 -3.36 -5.64
N HIS A 134 -11.23 -4.67 -5.72
CA HIS A 134 -11.01 -5.56 -4.56
C HIS A 134 -9.54 -5.67 -4.18
N LEU A 135 -8.62 -5.68 -5.15
CA LEU A 135 -7.18 -5.67 -4.89
C LEU A 135 -6.73 -4.33 -4.31
N LEU A 136 -7.21 -3.21 -4.87
CA LEU A 136 -6.94 -1.87 -4.34
C LEU A 136 -7.38 -1.74 -2.87
N LEU A 137 -8.58 -2.23 -2.54
CA LEU A 137 -9.07 -2.28 -1.16
C LEU A 137 -8.15 -3.07 -0.23
N ARG A 138 -7.73 -4.28 -0.66
CA ARG A 138 -6.87 -5.16 0.14
C ARG A 138 -5.48 -4.57 0.35
N PHE A 139 -4.87 -4.03 -0.70
CA PHE A 139 -3.56 -3.40 -0.59
C PHE A 139 -3.59 -2.10 0.20
N PHE A 140 -4.68 -1.33 0.14
CA PHE A 140 -4.84 -0.19 1.03
C PHE A 140 -4.96 -0.61 2.50
N LYS A 141 -5.79 -1.63 2.80
CA LYS A 141 -5.91 -2.18 4.15
C LYS A 141 -4.56 -2.66 4.70
N ASN A 142 -3.76 -3.35 3.88
CA ASN A 142 -2.41 -3.79 4.22
C ASN A 142 -1.50 -2.61 4.63
N LYS A 143 -1.47 -1.54 3.83
CA LYS A 143 -0.69 -0.33 4.12
C LYS A 143 -1.17 0.36 5.41
N VAL A 144 -2.48 0.49 5.60
CA VAL A 144 -3.07 1.07 6.82
C VAL A 144 -2.68 0.29 8.07
N ASP A 145 -2.67 -1.05 8.00
CA ASP A 145 -2.29 -1.88 9.15
C ASP A 145 -0.81 -1.73 9.49
N TYR A 146 0.09 -1.74 8.50
CA TYR A 146 1.51 -1.49 8.72
C TYR A 146 1.73 -0.11 9.34
N SER A 147 1.13 0.91 8.74
CA SER A 147 1.30 2.28 9.19
C SER A 147 0.77 2.50 10.61
N ARG A 148 -0.32 1.83 11.01
CA ARG A 148 -0.83 1.86 12.39
C ARG A 148 0.16 1.24 13.38
N ILE A 149 0.82 0.14 13.02
CA ILE A 149 1.83 -0.52 13.88
C ILE A 149 3.05 0.40 14.08
N HIS A 150 3.47 1.10 13.03
CA HIS A 150 4.70 1.88 13.01
C HIS A 150 4.53 3.39 13.24
N GLY A 151 3.30 3.87 13.52
CA GLY A 151 3.02 5.28 13.77
C GLY A 151 3.24 6.17 12.54
N ILE A 152 2.95 5.66 11.34
CA ILE A 152 3.10 6.35 10.06
C ILE A 152 1.73 6.90 9.63
N ASP A 153 1.69 8.14 9.15
CA ASP A 153 0.47 8.72 8.58
C ASP A 153 0.26 8.17 7.17
N VAL A 154 -0.99 7.94 6.75
CA VAL A 154 -1.32 7.47 5.40
C VAL A 154 -2.24 8.45 4.71
N PHE A 155 -1.87 8.85 3.49
CA PHE A 155 -2.71 9.63 2.60
C PHE A 155 -2.97 8.83 1.33
N TYR A 156 -4.25 8.56 1.06
CA TYR A 156 -4.71 7.87 -0.14
C TYR A 156 -5.29 8.89 -1.13
N ASN A 157 -4.66 9.03 -2.29
CA ASN A 157 -5.15 9.90 -3.34
C ASN A 157 -6.04 9.12 -4.33
N SER A 158 -7.22 9.65 -4.60
CA SER A 158 -8.11 9.20 -5.69
C SER A 158 -8.42 10.30 -6.69
N ALA A 159 -7.68 11.42 -6.67
CA ALA A 159 -7.88 12.56 -7.56
C ALA A 159 -6.72 12.75 -8.55
N LEU A 160 -7.03 13.20 -9.76
CA LEU A 160 -6.01 13.62 -10.73
C LEU A 160 -5.68 15.11 -10.53
N LEU A 161 -4.60 15.40 -9.79
CA LEU A 161 -4.22 16.77 -9.42
C LEU A 161 -3.63 17.58 -10.57
N HIS A 162 -3.18 16.92 -11.63
CA HIS A 162 -2.70 17.57 -12.86
C HIS A 162 -3.25 16.81 -14.07
N PRO A 163 -4.21 17.38 -14.84
CA PRO A 163 -4.87 16.69 -15.95
C PRO A 163 -3.93 16.10 -17.00
N SER A 164 -2.82 16.79 -17.30
CA SER A 164 -1.81 16.32 -18.26
C SER A 164 -0.73 15.40 -17.66
N MET A 165 -0.87 14.92 -16.42
CA MET A 165 0.03 13.95 -15.79
C MET A 165 -0.74 12.74 -15.24
N PRO A 166 -1.38 11.93 -16.10
CA PRO A 166 -2.12 10.76 -15.67
C PRO A 166 -1.19 9.58 -15.30
N SER A 167 -1.81 8.49 -14.83
CA SER A 167 -1.13 7.21 -14.58
C SER A 167 0.07 7.35 -13.61
N PHE A 168 1.17 6.64 -13.85
CA PHE A 168 2.38 6.67 -13.04
C PHE A 168 3.01 8.05 -12.86
N TRP A 169 2.70 9.04 -13.72
CA TRP A 169 3.13 10.42 -13.54
C TRP A 169 2.31 11.20 -12.48
N ALA A 170 1.11 10.73 -12.13
CA ALA A 170 0.21 11.42 -11.19
C ALA A 170 0.76 11.50 -9.76
N LYS A 171 1.76 10.67 -9.42
CA LYS A 171 2.44 10.71 -8.12
C LYS A 171 3.24 12.00 -7.91
N LEU A 172 3.81 12.61 -8.96
CA LEU A 172 4.66 13.80 -8.81
C LEU A 172 3.87 15.04 -8.36
N PRO A 173 2.72 15.39 -8.98
CA PRO A 173 1.86 16.45 -8.46
C PRO A 173 1.46 16.23 -7.00
N LEU A 174 1.12 14.99 -6.62
CA LEU A 174 0.72 14.65 -5.26
C LEU A 174 1.87 14.82 -4.27
N LEU A 175 3.07 14.33 -4.60
CA LEU A 175 4.25 14.47 -3.74
C LEU A 175 4.55 15.94 -3.46
N ARG A 176 4.50 16.80 -4.49
CA ARG A 176 4.71 18.24 -4.30
C ARG A 176 3.64 18.87 -3.40
N ALA A 177 2.36 18.59 -3.67
CA ALA A 177 1.27 19.13 -2.88
C ALA A 177 1.38 18.68 -1.41
N ALA A 178 1.69 17.40 -1.18
CA ALA A 178 1.87 16.83 0.15
C ALA A 178 3.08 17.44 0.89
N MET A 179 4.21 17.70 0.21
CA MET A 179 5.35 18.36 0.82
C MET A 179 4.98 19.73 1.42
N ILE A 180 4.19 20.52 0.68
CA ILE A 180 3.79 21.87 1.07
C ILE A 180 2.65 21.82 2.10
N ALA A 181 1.72 20.88 1.97
CA ALA A 181 0.60 20.72 2.90
C ALA A 181 1.01 20.12 4.26
N HIS A 182 2.11 19.35 4.28
CA HIS A 182 2.59 18.64 5.47
C HIS A 182 4.04 19.01 5.84
N PRO A 183 4.30 20.27 6.25
CA PRO A 183 5.63 20.70 6.69
C PRO A 183 6.14 19.95 7.94
N GLU A 184 5.27 19.29 8.70
CA GLU A 184 5.63 18.41 9.81
C GLU A 184 6.27 17.09 9.35
N ALA A 185 5.93 16.59 8.16
CA ALA A 185 6.48 15.35 7.63
C ALA A 185 7.95 15.56 7.24
N GLU A 186 8.86 14.73 7.76
CA GLU A 186 10.27 14.75 7.39
C GLU A 186 10.52 13.92 6.12
N TRP A 187 9.79 12.81 6.01
CA TRP A 187 9.85 11.91 4.87
C TRP A 187 8.47 11.71 4.28
N LEU A 188 8.41 11.78 2.96
CA LEU A 188 7.30 11.28 2.17
C LEU A 188 7.69 9.90 1.66
N TRP A 189 6.82 8.91 1.87
CA TRP A 189 7.03 7.55 1.41
C TRP A 189 6.00 7.22 0.34
N TRP A 190 6.40 7.30 -0.92
CA TRP A 190 5.54 6.85 -2.01
C TRP A 190 5.51 5.33 -2.05
N VAL A 191 4.31 4.76 -2.14
CA VAL A 191 4.08 3.32 -2.28
C VAL A 191 2.95 3.11 -3.29
N ASP A 192 3.26 2.50 -4.44
CA ASP A 192 2.28 2.20 -5.48
C ASP A 192 1.09 1.38 -4.93
N SER A 193 -0.07 1.51 -5.57
CA SER A 193 -1.29 0.83 -5.14
C SER A 193 -1.17 -0.69 -5.15
N ASP A 194 -0.38 -1.25 -6.07
CA ASP A 194 -0.13 -2.69 -6.26
C ASP A 194 1.05 -3.24 -5.44
N ALA A 195 1.79 -2.38 -4.72
CA ALA A 195 2.80 -2.81 -3.76
C ALA A 195 2.17 -3.24 -2.43
N ALA A 196 2.56 -4.41 -1.92
CA ALA A 196 2.10 -4.93 -0.63
C ALA A 196 3.27 -5.04 0.36
N ILE A 197 3.00 -4.71 1.62
CA ILE A 197 3.95 -4.87 2.72
C ILE A 197 3.77 -6.27 3.29
N THR A 198 4.81 -7.09 3.21
CA THR A 198 4.78 -8.50 3.64
C THR A 198 5.55 -8.75 4.93
N ASP A 199 6.54 -7.91 5.24
CA ASP A 199 7.19 -7.85 6.53
C ASP A 199 6.56 -6.72 7.36
N MET A 200 5.72 -7.10 8.31
CA MET A 200 4.98 -6.16 9.16
C MET A 200 5.81 -5.69 10.37
N GLU A 201 6.96 -6.31 10.64
CA GLU A 201 7.82 -6.01 11.79
C GLU A 201 8.97 -5.07 11.39
N PHE A 202 9.42 -5.13 10.13
CA PHE A 202 10.50 -4.31 9.62
C PHE A 202 10.22 -2.81 9.79
N GLN A 203 11.19 -2.09 10.33
CA GLN A 203 11.20 -0.63 10.44
C GLN A 203 12.22 -0.03 9.46
N LEU A 204 11.82 1.06 8.80
CA LEU A 204 12.72 1.81 7.93
C LEU A 204 13.92 2.33 8.74
N PRO A 205 15.17 2.01 8.35
CA PRO A 205 16.36 2.42 9.09
C PRO A 205 16.72 3.88 8.81
N LEU A 206 15.87 4.83 9.20
CA LEU A 206 15.99 6.26 8.85
C LEU A 206 17.34 6.89 9.22
N GLN A 207 17.99 6.39 10.28
CA GLN A 207 19.33 6.82 10.68
C GLN A 207 20.37 6.58 9.57
N ARG A 208 20.24 5.50 8.80
CA ARG A 208 21.08 5.21 7.62
C ARG A 208 20.91 6.27 6.53
N TYR A 209 19.75 6.91 6.46
CA TYR A 209 19.36 7.83 5.39
C TYR A 209 19.54 9.31 5.78
N GLN A 210 20.13 9.61 6.95
CA GLN A 210 20.22 10.97 7.49
C GLN A 210 20.88 11.99 6.54
N SER A 211 21.84 11.54 5.73
CA SER A 211 22.60 12.38 4.78
C SER A 211 22.06 12.34 3.35
N TYR A 212 20.87 11.75 3.15
CA TYR A 212 20.24 11.58 1.84
C TYR A 212 18.86 12.24 1.81
N ASN A 213 18.44 12.62 0.61
CA ASN A 213 17.11 13.22 0.34
C ASN A 213 16.21 12.30 -0.49
N LEU A 214 16.77 11.32 -1.18
CA LEU A 214 16.04 10.31 -1.96
C LEU A 214 16.59 8.93 -1.62
N VAL A 215 15.70 7.97 -1.32
CA VAL A 215 16.05 6.57 -1.11
C VAL A 215 15.14 5.72 -1.97
N VAL A 216 15.74 4.93 -2.86
CA VAL A 216 15.04 4.08 -3.81
C VAL A 216 15.69 2.70 -3.84
N HIS A 217 14.89 1.65 -4.02
CA HIS A 217 15.43 0.31 -4.21
C HIS A 217 16.06 0.20 -5.60
N GLY A 218 17.30 -0.27 -5.68
CA GLY A 218 18.02 -0.49 -6.92
C GLY A 218 19.49 -0.84 -6.69
N TRP A 219 20.23 -1.02 -7.79
CA TRP A 219 21.64 -1.38 -7.75
C TRP A 219 22.50 -0.38 -8.52
N PRO A 220 23.55 0.21 -7.89
CA PRO A 220 24.38 1.23 -8.53
C PRO A 220 25.03 0.76 -9.84
N ASN A 221 25.54 -0.46 -9.92
CA ASN A 221 26.12 -1.00 -11.15
C ASN A 221 25.06 -1.10 -12.27
N LEU A 222 23.83 -1.49 -11.95
CA LEU A 222 22.75 -1.53 -12.95
C LEU A 222 22.35 -0.14 -13.42
N VAL A 223 22.40 0.88 -12.55
CA VAL A 223 22.08 2.28 -12.91
C VAL A 223 23.20 2.91 -13.72
N TYR A 224 24.43 2.90 -13.21
CA TYR A 224 25.53 3.73 -13.73
C TYR A 224 26.39 3.02 -14.78
N GLU A 225 26.48 1.69 -14.73
CA GLU A 225 27.30 0.90 -15.66
C GLU A 225 26.42 0.28 -16.75
N ASN A 226 25.44 -0.53 -16.37
CA ASN A 226 24.60 -1.26 -17.34
C ASN A 226 23.48 -0.38 -17.95
N ARG A 227 23.09 0.69 -17.25
CA ARG A 227 22.00 1.59 -17.63
C ARG A 227 20.70 0.84 -17.93
N SER A 228 20.36 -0.12 -17.06
CA SER A 228 19.12 -0.89 -17.21
C SER A 228 17.92 -0.05 -16.81
N TRP A 229 16.83 -0.10 -17.59
CA TRP A 229 15.58 0.56 -17.23
C TRP A 229 14.91 -0.05 -15.97
N THR A 230 15.32 -1.25 -15.55
CA THR A 230 14.89 -1.92 -14.31
C THR A 230 15.93 -1.85 -13.20
N ALA A 231 16.96 -1.01 -13.34
CA ALA A 231 18.04 -0.88 -12.37
C ALA A 231 17.60 -0.40 -10.98
N LEU A 232 16.45 0.27 -10.91
CA LEU A 232 15.76 0.70 -9.70
C LEU A 232 14.24 0.61 -9.90
N ASN A 233 13.48 0.81 -8.83
CA ASN A 233 12.02 0.82 -8.88
C ASN A 233 11.43 2.14 -8.36
N ALA A 234 10.66 2.85 -9.20
CA ALA A 234 9.99 4.11 -8.81
C ALA A 234 8.59 3.92 -8.19
N GLY A 235 8.21 2.67 -7.89
CA GLY A 235 6.97 2.35 -7.22
C GLY A 235 7.04 2.42 -5.70
N VAL A 236 8.24 2.35 -5.12
CA VAL A 236 8.46 2.53 -3.67
C VAL A 236 9.73 3.34 -3.42
N PHE A 237 9.59 4.54 -2.85
CA PHE A 237 10.74 5.38 -2.51
C PHE A 237 10.44 6.36 -1.37
N LEU A 238 11.50 6.78 -0.67
CA LEU A 238 11.45 7.86 0.32
C LEU A 238 12.00 9.15 -0.29
N LEU A 239 11.32 10.26 -0.04
CA LEU A 239 11.72 11.60 -0.44
C LEU A 239 11.68 12.52 0.78
N ARG A 240 12.78 13.20 1.10
CA ARG A 240 12.85 14.14 2.22
C ARG A 240 12.04 15.40 1.92
N ASN A 241 11.34 15.94 2.91
CA ASN A 241 10.65 17.22 2.76
C ASN A 241 11.64 18.41 2.89
N CYS A 242 12.31 18.72 1.79
CA CYS A 242 13.30 19.80 1.70
C CYS A 242 13.29 20.50 0.34
N GLN A 243 13.98 21.63 0.23
CA GLN A 243 14.08 22.42 -1.02
C GLN A 243 14.59 21.57 -2.18
N TRP A 244 15.65 20.77 -1.95
CA TRP A 244 16.22 19.90 -2.98
C TRP A 244 15.17 18.97 -3.59
N SER A 245 14.28 18.41 -2.78
CA SER A 245 13.24 17.50 -3.25
C SER A 245 12.17 18.22 -4.08
N LEU A 246 11.82 19.47 -3.74
CA LEU A 246 10.89 20.27 -4.56
C LEU A 246 11.50 20.58 -5.94
N ASP A 247 12.80 20.91 -5.97
CA ASP A 247 13.52 21.17 -7.20
C ASP A 247 13.70 19.89 -8.03
N PHE A 248 13.95 18.77 -7.35
CA PHE A 248 14.07 17.45 -7.96
C PHE A 248 12.76 17.02 -8.63
N LEU A 249 11.61 17.13 -7.92
CA LEU A 249 10.30 16.83 -8.49
C LEU A 249 9.99 17.69 -9.72
N ALA A 250 10.37 18.98 -9.69
CA ALA A 250 10.20 19.87 -10.84
C ALA A 250 11.04 19.43 -12.05
N ARG A 251 12.26 18.92 -11.85
CA ARG A 251 13.09 18.36 -12.94
C ARG A 251 12.54 17.05 -13.46
N TRP A 252 12.17 16.14 -12.56
CA TRP A 252 11.60 14.85 -12.91
C TRP A 252 10.34 14.98 -13.74
N ALA A 253 9.47 15.92 -13.35
CA ALA A 253 8.24 16.18 -14.08
C ALA A 253 8.48 16.60 -15.54
N ARG A 254 9.61 17.24 -15.89
CA ARG A 254 9.89 17.71 -17.27
C ARG A 254 9.91 16.59 -18.31
N LEU A 255 10.15 15.35 -17.90
CA LEU A 255 10.13 14.20 -18.80
C LEU A 255 8.72 13.60 -18.96
N GLY A 256 7.72 14.13 -18.25
CA GLY A 256 6.35 13.66 -18.24
C GLY A 256 5.45 14.25 -19.34
N PRO A 257 4.22 13.74 -19.47
CA PRO A 257 3.32 14.00 -20.59
C PRO A 257 2.75 15.43 -20.68
N HIS A 258 2.94 16.25 -19.65
CA HIS A 258 2.59 17.67 -19.73
C HIS A 258 3.58 18.47 -20.59
N ASN A 259 4.77 17.93 -20.85
CA ASN A 259 5.78 18.57 -21.69
C ASN A 259 5.46 18.31 -23.18
N PRO A 260 5.44 19.35 -24.04
CA PRO A 260 5.30 19.17 -25.50
C PRO A 260 6.29 18.17 -26.12
N ASP A 261 7.48 18.05 -25.54
CA ASP A 261 8.54 17.15 -26.01
C ASP A 261 8.42 15.72 -25.46
N TYR A 262 7.29 15.34 -24.85
CA TYR A 262 7.11 14.03 -24.20
C TYR A 262 7.47 12.83 -25.10
N LYS A 263 7.05 12.87 -26.37
CA LYS A 263 7.39 11.82 -27.34
C LYS A 263 8.90 11.73 -27.58
N HIS A 264 9.56 12.88 -27.68
CA HIS A 264 11.01 12.96 -27.84
C HIS A 264 11.73 12.40 -26.61
N TRP A 265 11.22 12.67 -25.40
CA TRP A 265 11.77 12.05 -24.18
C TRP A 265 11.68 10.52 -24.19
N GLY A 266 10.61 9.93 -24.74
CA GLY A 266 10.55 8.48 -24.93
C GLY A 266 11.65 7.93 -25.85
N GLU A 267 12.01 8.66 -26.91
CA GLU A 267 13.11 8.33 -27.81
C GLU A 267 14.47 8.46 -27.11
N VAL A 268 14.69 9.56 -26.38
CA VAL A 268 15.92 9.80 -25.60
C VAL A 268 16.11 8.71 -24.54
N LEU A 269 15.07 8.36 -23.79
CA LEU A 269 15.16 7.33 -22.75
C LEU A 269 15.48 5.95 -23.33
N ARG A 270 14.95 5.59 -24.50
CA ARG A 270 15.32 4.34 -25.18
C ARG A 270 16.75 4.34 -25.71
N ALA A 271 17.25 5.49 -26.17
CA ALA A 271 18.63 5.60 -26.60
C ALA A 271 19.62 5.46 -25.43
N GLU A 272 19.25 5.96 -24.24
CA GLU A 272 20.10 5.94 -23.06
C GLU A 272 19.99 4.67 -22.22
N LEU A 273 18.85 3.97 -22.28
CA LEU A 273 18.55 2.74 -21.55
C LEU A 273 18.31 1.61 -22.58
N PRO A 274 19.35 0.86 -22.98
CA PRO A 274 19.28 -0.03 -24.15
C PRO A 274 18.27 -1.18 -24.02
N ASP A 275 17.93 -1.57 -22.78
CA ASP A 275 16.99 -2.65 -22.47
C ASP A 275 15.56 -2.16 -22.17
N LYS A 276 15.28 -0.86 -22.37
CA LYS A 276 13.95 -0.29 -22.13
C LYS A 276 12.90 -0.88 -23.08
N LEU A 277 11.86 -1.48 -22.51
CA LEU A 277 10.81 -2.16 -23.27
C LEU A 277 9.80 -1.21 -23.91
N PHE A 278 9.33 -0.21 -23.16
CA PHE A 278 8.23 0.65 -23.60
C PHE A 278 8.72 1.90 -24.35
N PRO A 279 8.01 2.35 -25.40
CA PRO A 279 8.45 3.46 -26.23
C PRO A 279 8.30 4.83 -25.56
N ASP A 280 7.29 4.99 -24.70
CA ASP A 280 6.94 6.25 -24.08
C ASP A 280 7.85 6.57 -22.90
N SER A 281 7.86 7.84 -22.46
CA SER A 281 8.56 8.20 -21.23
C SER A 281 7.75 7.81 -19.99
N ASP A 282 8.37 7.02 -19.12
CA ASP A 282 7.86 6.62 -17.81
C ASP A 282 8.69 7.23 -16.67
N ASP A 283 8.07 7.38 -15.51
CA ASP A 283 8.66 8.00 -14.33
C ASP A 283 9.92 7.26 -13.86
N GLN A 284 9.93 5.92 -13.91
CA GLN A 284 11.09 5.11 -13.51
C GLN A 284 12.31 5.34 -14.42
N SER A 285 12.12 5.25 -15.73
CA SER A 285 13.17 5.46 -16.71
C SER A 285 13.66 6.91 -16.68
N ALA A 286 12.76 7.87 -16.48
CA ALA A 286 13.12 9.26 -16.28
C ALA A 286 13.98 9.48 -15.03
N LEU A 287 13.66 8.82 -13.91
CA LEU A 287 14.47 8.87 -12.69
C LEU A 287 15.88 8.33 -12.95
N ILE A 288 16.00 7.18 -13.62
CA ILE A 288 17.31 6.58 -13.97
C ILE A 288 18.12 7.54 -14.84
N TYR A 289 17.49 8.11 -15.87
CA TYR A 289 18.14 9.09 -16.75
C TYR A 289 18.67 10.29 -15.97
N LEU A 290 17.88 10.86 -15.05
CA LEU A 290 18.32 11.98 -14.23
C LEU A 290 19.50 11.59 -13.31
N LEU A 291 19.48 10.40 -12.71
CA LEU A 291 20.61 9.93 -11.90
C LEU A 291 21.90 9.77 -12.75
N ILE A 292 21.79 9.35 -14.01
CA ILE A 292 22.93 9.19 -14.91
C ILE A 292 23.45 10.55 -15.40
N LYS A 293 22.55 11.45 -15.81
CA LYS A 293 22.91 12.69 -16.52
C LYS A 293 23.08 13.90 -15.61
N GLU A 294 22.49 13.88 -14.43
CA GLU A 294 22.50 14.97 -13.45
C GLU A 294 23.10 14.53 -12.10
N LYS A 295 23.97 13.52 -12.09
CA LYS A 295 24.58 12.97 -10.85
C LYS A 295 25.21 14.03 -9.94
N ASP A 296 25.86 15.03 -10.52
CA ASP A 296 26.61 16.06 -9.80
C ASP A 296 25.80 17.34 -9.53
N ARG A 297 24.48 17.33 -9.79
CA ARG A 297 23.59 18.50 -9.68
C ARG A 297 22.66 18.47 -8.48
#